data_AF-A5UY75-F1
#
_entry.id   AF-A5UY75-F1
#
_cell.length_a   1.000
_cell.length_b   1.000
_cell.length_c   1.000
_cell.angle_alpha   90.00
_cell.angle_beta   90.00
_cell.angle_gamma   90.00
#
_symmetry.space_group_name_H-M   'P 1'
#
loop_
_entity.id
_entity.type
_entity.pdbx_description
1 polymer ?
#
loop_
_entity_poly.entity_id
_entity_poly.type
_entity_poly.pdbx_seq_one_letter_code
_entity_poly.pdbx_strand_id
1 'polypeptide(L)'
;MVPLDEWLAVRGDQYATLLDMQREHICRTVTERLKHAFPTLCYDPSRPDATEFQQMVYERTPHRFHRLIQVVLRLQSISVIEREYRWGWPVLQRYRVEQVHLISHIRWYFEAARKFAPLARSDRRPFAQLEARIIQIVQSITQTTIDAISGNGLQGSLGFAT
;
A
#
# COMPACT_ATOMS: atom_id res chain seq x y z
N MET A 1 -24.54 11.32 2.57
CA MET A 1 -23.40 10.41 2.35
C MET A 1 -22.50 10.57 3.57
N VAL A 2 -22.20 9.51 4.31
CA VAL A 2 -21.35 9.61 5.51
C VAL A 2 -19.91 9.89 5.07
N PRO A 3 -19.26 10.97 5.55
CA PRO A 3 -17.84 11.21 5.33
C PRO A 3 -16.97 10.07 5.86
N LEU A 4 -15.81 9.84 5.23
CA LEU A 4 -14.91 8.77 5.64
C LEU A 4 -14.49 8.89 7.11
N ASP A 5 -14.18 10.10 7.59
CA ASP A 5 -13.72 10.33 8.96
C ASP A 5 -14.82 10.03 10.00
N GLU A 6 -16.07 10.42 9.71
CA GLU A 6 -17.22 10.09 10.56
C GLU A 6 -17.47 8.57 10.57
N TRP A 7 -17.34 7.91 9.41
CA TRP A 7 -17.45 6.47 9.33
C TRP A 7 -16.33 5.76 10.12
N LEU A 8 -15.08 6.22 10.02
CA LEU A 8 -13.96 5.68 10.78
C LEU A 8 -14.18 5.84 12.29
N ALA A 9 -14.70 6.97 12.74
CA ALA A 9 -14.99 7.22 14.14
C ALA A 9 -16.00 6.23 14.73
N VAL A 10 -17.03 5.87 13.95
CA VAL A 10 -18.12 5.00 14.42
C VAL A 10 -17.85 3.51 14.17
N ARG A 11 -17.19 3.18 13.05
CA ARG A 11 -17.06 1.79 12.56
C ARG A 11 -15.64 1.25 12.60
N GLY A 12 -14.64 2.11 12.77
CA GLY A 12 -13.22 1.76 12.62
C GLY A 12 -12.82 0.52 13.43
N ASP A 13 -13.06 0.52 14.74
CA ASP A 13 -12.66 -0.59 15.61
C ASP A 13 -13.41 -1.90 15.31
N GLN A 14 -14.71 -1.81 15.04
CA GLN A 14 -15.52 -2.96 14.63
C GLN A 14 -14.96 -3.61 13.35
N TYR A 15 -14.60 -2.77 12.38
CA TYR A 15 -14.04 -3.21 11.10
C TYR A 15 -12.62 -3.76 11.25
N ALA A 16 -11.80 -3.15 12.11
CA ALA A 16 -10.48 -3.65 12.43
C ALA A 16 -10.57 -5.09 12.95
N THR A 17 -11.48 -5.33 13.90
CA THR A 17 -11.73 -6.67 14.45
C THR A 17 -12.21 -7.65 13.39
N LEU A 18 -13.19 -7.26 12.56
CA LEU A 18 -13.72 -8.12 11.49
C LEU A 18 -12.62 -8.53 10.49
N LEU A 19 -11.78 -7.59 10.08
CA LEU A 19 -10.67 -7.88 9.16
C LEU A 19 -9.62 -8.77 9.81
N ASP A 20 -9.30 -8.58 11.09
CA ASP A 20 -8.27 -9.35 11.79
C ASP A 20 -8.67 -10.82 11.95
N MET A 21 -9.97 -11.10 12.16
CA MET A 21 -10.51 -12.47 12.14
C MET A 21 -10.27 -13.20 10.81
N GLN A 22 -10.12 -12.46 9.71
CA GLN A 22 -9.90 -12.99 8.36
C GLN A 22 -8.49 -12.73 7.83
N ARG A 23 -7.57 -12.28 8.70
CA ARG A 23 -6.21 -11.85 8.34
C ARG A 23 -5.50 -12.87 7.46
N GLU A 24 -5.47 -14.13 7.89
CA GLU A 24 -4.74 -15.19 7.18
C GLU A 24 -5.30 -15.46 5.78
N HIS A 25 -6.63 -15.49 5.63
CA HIS A 25 -7.29 -15.70 4.34
C HIS A 25 -7.05 -14.53 3.38
N ILE A 26 -7.15 -13.30 3.89
CA ILE A 26 -6.89 -12.08 3.13
C ILE A 26 -5.43 -12.05 2.69
N CYS A 27 -4.49 -12.16 3.62
CA CYS A 27 -3.06 -12.05 3.34
C CYS A 27 -2.60 -13.15 2.39
N ARG A 28 -3.02 -14.41 2.59
CA ARG A 28 -2.68 -15.52 1.69
C ARG A 28 -3.19 -15.27 0.27
N THR A 29 -4.43 -14.82 0.11
CA THR A 29 -5.00 -14.53 -1.21
C THR A 29 -4.20 -13.47 -1.95
N VAL A 30 -3.76 -12.43 -1.24
CA VAL A 30 -2.96 -11.35 -1.81
C VAL A 30 -1.54 -11.84 -2.13
N THR A 31 -0.92 -12.63 -1.25
CA THR A 31 0.40 -13.25 -1.45
C THR A 31 0.43 -14.06 -2.75
N GLU A 32 -0.52 -14.96 -2.95
CA GLU A 32 -0.56 -15.81 -4.15
C GLU A 32 -0.76 -14.98 -5.42
N ARG A 33 -1.56 -13.91 -5.34
CA ARG A 33 -1.78 -13.02 -6.48
C ARG A 33 -0.54 -12.19 -6.82
N LEU A 34 0.21 -11.73 -5.81
CA LEU A 34 1.49 -11.05 -6.00
C LEU A 34 2.51 -11.98 -6.66
N LYS A 35 2.67 -13.21 -6.16
CA LYS A 35 3.57 -14.22 -6.72
C LYS A 35 3.26 -14.51 -8.20
N HIS A 36 1.97 -14.63 -8.54
CA HIS A 36 1.55 -14.95 -9.89
C HIS A 36 1.71 -13.77 -10.86
N ALA A 37 1.30 -12.56 -10.45
CA ALA A 37 1.29 -11.40 -11.33
C ALA A 37 2.66 -10.74 -11.50
N PHE A 38 3.51 -10.79 -10.47
CA PHE A 38 4.81 -10.11 -10.45
C PHE A 38 5.93 -11.07 -10.01
N PRO A 39 6.18 -12.18 -10.71
CA PRO A 39 7.03 -13.28 -10.22
C PRO A 39 8.48 -12.89 -9.93
N THR A 40 8.98 -11.79 -10.51
CA THR A 40 10.34 -11.28 -10.31
C THR A 40 10.43 -10.10 -9.35
N LEU A 41 9.32 -9.72 -8.69
CA LEU A 41 9.28 -8.60 -7.76
C LEU A 41 10.28 -8.82 -6.62
N CYS A 42 11.11 -7.81 -6.34
CA CYS A 42 12.15 -7.83 -5.31
C CYS A 42 13.21 -8.93 -5.45
N TYR A 43 13.28 -9.62 -6.60
CA TYR A 43 14.34 -10.58 -6.89
C TYR A 43 15.62 -9.85 -7.30
N ASP A 44 16.72 -10.18 -6.63
CA ASP A 44 18.04 -9.66 -6.95
C ASP A 44 19.04 -10.81 -7.01
N PRO A 45 19.49 -11.23 -8.21
CA PRO A 45 20.39 -12.38 -8.37
C PRO A 45 21.78 -12.15 -7.78
N SER A 46 22.14 -10.91 -7.43
CA SER A 46 23.41 -10.62 -6.76
C SER A 46 23.40 -11.00 -5.27
N ARG A 47 22.22 -11.25 -4.71
CA ARG A 47 22.06 -11.66 -3.31
C ARG A 47 22.24 -13.17 -3.14
N PRO A 48 23.02 -13.63 -2.14
CA PRO A 48 23.13 -15.05 -1.83
C PRO A 48 21.79 -15.69 -1.40
N ASP A 49 20.89 -14.90 -0.82
CA ASP A 49 19.57 -15.31 -0.29
C ASP A 49 18.39 -14.84 -1.18
N ALA A 50 18.63 -14.64 -2.48
CA ALA A 50 17.68 -13.98 -3.38
C ALA A 50 16.26 -14.60 -3.34
N THR A 51 16.18 -15.92 -3.39
CA THR A 51 14.91 -16.66 -3.42
C THR A 51 14.23 -16.63 -2.05
N GLU A 52 14.96 -16.87 -0.95
CA GLU A 52 14.40 -16.81 0.40
C GLU A 52 13.90 -15.40 0.73
N PHE A 53 14.69 -14.38 0.39
CA PHE A 53 14.32 -12.98 0.56
C PHE A 53 13.03 -12.67 -0.20
N GLN A 54 12.93 -13.12 -1.46
CA GLN A 54 11.75 -12.89 -2.27
C GLN A 54 10.50 -13.57 -1.67
N GLN A 55 10.59 -14.83 -1.28
CA GLN A 55 9.46 -15.55 -0.65
C GLN A 55 9.00 -14.84 0.63
N MET A 56 9.96 -14.45 1.47
CA MET A 56 9.69 -13.69 2.68
C MET A 56 9.00 -12.35 2.38
N VAL A 57 9.41 -11.64 1.32
CA VAL A 57 8.77 -10.38 0.90
C VAL A 57 7.31 -10.61 0.51
N TYR A 58 7.02 -11.63 -0.30
CA TYR A 58 5.64 -11.94 -0.69
C TYR A 58 4.76 -12.26 0.51
N GLU A 59 5.27 -12.97 1.51
CA GLU A 59 4.50 -13.30 2.70
C GLU A 59 4.32 -12.11 3.64
N ARG A 60 5.38 -11.35 3.90
CA ARG A 60 5.35 -10.26 4.88
C ARG A 60 4.63 -9.02 4.37
N THR A 61 4.64 -8.77 3.07
CA THR A 61 4.09 -7.53 2.50
C THR A 61 2.59 -7.38 2.74
N PRO A 62 1.73 -8.39 2.45
CA PRO A 62 0.31 -8.32 2.77
C PRO A 62 0.04 -8.21 4.28
N HIS A 63 0.81 -8.90 5.12
CA HIS A 63 0.66 -8.82 6.58
C HIS A 63 1.00 -7.43 7.13
N ARG A 64 2.06 -6.80 6.62
CA ARG A 64 2.43 -5.43 7.00
C ARG A 64 1.35 -4.43 6.56
N PHE A 65 0.83 -4.59 5.35
CA PHE A 65 -0.26 -3.74 4.88
C PHE A 65 -1.56 -3.96 5.67
N HIS A 66 -1.90 -5.21 5.98
CA HIS A 66 -3.00 -5.52 6.89
C HIS A 66 -2.84 -4.81 8.22
N ARG A 67 -1.66 -4.89 8.85
CA ARG A 67 -1.38 -4.20 10.10
C ARG A 67 -1.51 -2.68 9.97
N LEU A 68 -1.09 -2.11 8.85
CA LEU A 68 -1.26 -0.68 8.58
C LEU A 68 -2.75 -0.30 8.49
N ILE A 69 -3.58 -1.10 7.82
CA ILE A 69 -5.04 -0.91 7.79
C ILE A 69 -5.64 -1.02 9.19
N GLN A 70 -5.18 -1.97 10.00
CA GLN A 70 -5.60 -2.09 11.40
C GLN A 70 -5.31 -0.82 12.20
N VAL A 71 -4.16 -0.18 11.98
CA VAL A 71 -3.79 1.08 12.64
C VAL A 71 -4.69 2.23 12.15
N VAL A 72 -4.92 2.35 10.84
CA VAL A 72 -5.82 3.38 10.29
C VAL A 72 -7.22 3.28 10.87
N LEU A 73 -7.76 2.06 10.93
CA LEU A 73 -9.11 1.81 11.43
C LEU A 73 -9.22 2.10 12.93
N ARG A 74 -8.25 1.65 13.74
CA ARG A 74 -8.28 1.85 15.20
C ARG A 74 -7.94 3.27 15.64
N LEU A 75 -7.00 3.93 14.97
CA LEU A 75 -6.65 5.33 15.22
C LEU A 75 -7.55 6.31 14.47
N GLN A 76 -8.45 5.81 13.62
CA GLN A 76 -9.43 6.59 12.88
C GLN A 76 -8.76 7.66 12.02
N SER A 77 -7.56 7.38 11.50
CA SER A 77 -6.74 8.37 10.82
C SER A 77 -6.05 7.81 9.60
N ILE A 78 -6.40 8.36 8.43
CA ILE A 78 -5.77 8.01 7.17
C ILE A 78 -4.37 8.62 7.02
N SER A 79 -4.04 9.65 7.80
CA SER A 79 -2.72 10.31 7.79
C SER A 79 -1.57 9.35 8.06
N VAL A 80 -1.84 8.24 8.76
CA VAL A 80 -0.87 7.16 9.00
C VAL A 80 -0.38 6.56 7.68
N ILE A 81 -1.27 6.37 6.70
CA ILE A 81 -0.91 5.83 5.37
C ILE A 81 0.08 6.77 4.69
N GLU A 82 -0.23 8.06 4.68
CA GLU A 82 0.62 9.06 4.03
C GLU A 82 2.01 9.09 4.66
N ARG A 83 2.10 9.08 5.99
CA ARG A 83 3.38 9.05 6.71
C ARG A 83 4.19 7.80 6.36
N GLU A 84 3.58 6.62 6.40
CA GLU A 84 4.25 5.34 6.13
C GLU A 84 4.74 5.26 4.68
N TYR A 85 3.93 5.67 3.71
CA TYR A 85 4.35 5.66 2.30
C TYR A 85 5.38 6.74 1.98
N ARG A 86 5.31 7.94 2.58
CA ARG A 86 6.33 8.98 2.38
C ARG A 86 7.70 8.51 2.87
N TRP A 87 7.73 7.83 4.02
CA TRP A 87 8.98 7.27 4.56
C TRP A 87 9.44 6.02 3.82
N GLY A 88 8.52 5.10 3.48
CA GLY A 88 8.85 3.82 2.88
C GLY A 88 9.20 3.88 1.39
N TRP A 89 8.67 4.85 0.64
CA TRP A 89 8.82 4.92 -0.81
C TRP A 89 10.28 4.91 -1.30
N PRO A 90 11.20 5.73 -0.75
CA PRO A 90 12.61 5.68 -1.15
C PRO A 90 13.29 4.32 -0.93
N VAL A 91 12.84 3.56 0.07
CA VAL A 91 13.36 2.21 0.35
C VAL A 91 12.81 1.22 -0.67
N LEU A 92 11.51 1.28 -0.96
CA LEU A 92 10.84 0.40 -1.92
C LEU A 92 11.44 0.51 -3.33
N GLN A 93 11.83 1.72 -3.75
CA GLN A 93 12.49 1.95 -5.04
C GLN A 93 13.80 1.16 -5.19
N ARG A 94 14.56 0.95 -4.11
CA ARG A 94 15.82 0.16 -4.14
C ARG A 94 15.57 -1.30 -4.50
N TYR A 95 14.37 -1.81 -4.27
CA TYR A 95 13.94 -3.16 -4.61
C TYR A 95 13.12 -3.21 -5.91
N ARG A 96 13.22 -2.16 -6.75
CA ARG A 96 12.49 -2.05 -8.03
C ARG A 96 10.97 -2.14 -7.87
N VAL A 97 10.46 -1.71 -6.72
CA VAL A 97 9.02 -1.60 -6.51
C VAL A 97 8.53 -0.32 -7.19
N GLU A 98 7.60 -0.49 -8.12
CA GLU A 98 6.97 0.60 -8.85
C GLU A 98 5.57 0.91 -8.32
N GLN A 99 5.02 2.06 -8.72
CA GLN A 99 3.66 2.48 -8.34
C GLN A 99 2.61 1.41 -8.69
N VAL A 100 2.75 0.73 -9.83
CA VAL A 100 1.83 -0.32 -10.27
C VAL A 100 1.77 -1.50 -9.30
N HIS A 101 2.90 -1.89 -8.69
CA HIS A 101 2.94 -2.96 -7.69
C HIS A 101 2.17 -2.56 -6.43
N LEU A 102 2.36 -1.32 -5.95
CA LEU A 102 1.69 -0.80 -4.76
C LEU A 102 0.17 -0.69 -4.96
N ILE A 103 -0.26 -0.11 -6.08
CA ILE A 103 -1.70 0.05 -6.38
C ILE A 103 -2.36 -1.33 -6.55
N SER A 104 -1.69 -2.27 -7.23
CA SER A 104 -2.22 -3.63 -7.41
C SER A 104 -2.38 -4.34 -6.06
N HIS A 105 -1.36 -4.25 -5.20
CA HIS A 105 -1.40 -4.79 -3.84
C HIS A 105 -2.60 -4.23 -3.04
N ILE A 106 -2.77 -2.90 -3.03
CA ILE A 106 -3.88 -2.24 -2.31
C ILE A 106 -5.22 -2.75 -2.84
N ARG A 107 -5.43 -2.74 -4.17
CA ARG A 107 -6.68 -3.20 -4.78
C ARG A 107 -6.99 -4.64 -4.42
N TRP A 108 -6.00 -5.54 -4.51
CA TRP A 108 -6.20 -6.95 -4.20
C TRP A 108 -6.47 -7.18 -2.72
N TYR A 109 -5.85 -6.40 -1.83
CA TYR A 109 -6.18 -6.44 -0.41
C TYR A 109 -7.63 -6.06 -0.15
N PHE A 110 -8.10 -4.94 -0.71
CA PHE A 110 -9.49 -4.50 -0.51
C PHE A 110 -10.51 -5.42 -1.19
N GLU A 111 -10.15 -6.03 -2.33
CA GLU A 111 -10.94 -7.07 -2.98
C GLU A 111 -11.06 -8.33 -2.10
N ALA A 112 -9.93 -8.82 -1.56
CA ALA A 112 -9.92 -9.95 -0.65
C ALA A 112 -10.68 -9.64 0.66
N ALA A 113 -10.51 -8.44 1.21
CA ALA A 113 -11.24 -7.99 2.38
C ALA A 113 -12.75 -8.01 2.14
N ARG A 114 -13.23 -7.47 1.01
CA ARG A 114 -14.67 -7.54 0.65
C ARG A 114 -15.20 -8.96 0.51
N LYS A 115 -14.34 -9.89 0.05
CA LYS A 115 -14.70 -11.30 -0.14
C LYS A 115 -14.82 -12.06 1.19
N PHE A 116 -13.84 -11.92 2.08
CA PHE A 116 -13.76 -12.72 3.32
C PHE A 116 -14.40 -12.05 4.53
N ALA A 117 -14.44 -10.72 4.55
CA ALA A 117 -15.08 -9.91 5.57
C ALA A 117 -16.20 -9.09 4.89
N PRO A 118 -17.36 -9.72 4.57
CA PRO A 118 -18.43 -9.03 3.87
C PRO A 118 -19.03 -7.91 4.73
N LEU A 119 -19.18 -6.75 4.10
CA LEU A 119 -19.62 -5.54 4.78
C LEU A 119 -21.14 -5.38 4.76
N ALA A 120 -21.67 -4.79 5.82
CA ALA A 120 -23.04 -4.29 5.81
C ALA A 120 -23.21 -3.32 4.63
N ARG A 121 -24.40 -3.32 4.02
CA ARG A 121 -24.66 -2.54 2.79
C ARG A 121 -24.34 -1.05 2.96
N SER A 122 -24.59 -0.50 4.14
CA SER A 122 -24.30 0.90 4.50
C SER A 122 -22.81 1.26 4.45
N ASP A 123 -21.95 0.28 4.71
CA ASP A 123 -20.52 0.51 4.93
C ASP A 123 -19.66 0.24 3.67
N ARG A 124 -20.26 -0.37 2.64
CA ARG A 124 -19.56 -0.68 1.37
C ARG A 124 -18.96 0.57 0.71
N ARG A 125 -19.70 1.68 0.70
CA ARG A 125 -19.26 2.94 0.06
C ARG A 125 -18.13 3.61 0.84
N PRO A 126 -18.23 3.84 2.16
CA PRO A 126 -17.10 4.32 2.96
C PRO A 126 -15.85 3.45 2.85
N PHE A 127 -16.00 2.12 2.84
CA PHE A 127 -14.85 1.22 2.67
C PHE A 127 -14.18 1.35 1.30
N ALA A 128 -14.97 1.54 0.23
CA ALA A 128 -14.43 1.86 -1.09
C ALA A 128 -13.76 3.25 -1.14
N GLN A 129 -14.26 4.23 -0.36
CA GLN A 129 -13.60 5.53 -0.22
C GLN A 129 -12.27 5.41 0.49
N LEU A 130 -12.15 4.56 1.51
CA LEU A 130 -10.87 4.27 2.17
C LEU A 130 -9.84 3.74 1.16
N GLU A 131 -10.21 2.73 0.35
CA GLU A 131 -9.36 2.22 -0.74
C GLU A 131 -8.92 3.34 -1.69
N ALA A 132 -9.89 4.12 -2.20
CA ALA A 132 -9.63 5.19 -3.16
C ALA A 132 -8.68 6.26 -2.59
N ARG A 133 -8.85 6.63 -1.31
CA ARG A 133 -7.98 7.61 -0.67
C ARG A 133 -6.56 7.09 -0.47
N ILE A 134 -6.37 5.83 -0.09
CA ILE A 134 -5.05 5.21 0.02
C ILE A 134 -4.36 5.20 -1.35
N ILE A 135 -5.08 4.84 -2.42
CA ILE A 135 -4.55 4.87 -3.78
C ILE A 135 -4.12 6.30 -4.18
N GLN A 136 -4.94 7.31 -3.90
CA GLN A 136 -4.61 8.71 -4.17
C GLN A 136 -3.34 9.16 -3.44
N ILE A 137 -3.17 8.76 -2.17
CA ILE A 137 -1.97 9.06 -1.38
C ILE A 137 -0.73 8.45 -2.06
N VAL A 138 -0.78 7.17 -2.43
CA VAL A 138 0.34 6.49 -3.11
C VAL A 138 0.66 7.16 -4.45
N GLN A 139 -0.36 7.50 -5.24
CA GLN A 139 -0.19 8.20 -6.52
C GLN A 139 0.49 9.56 -6.32
N SER A 140 0.05 10.35 -5.34
CA SER A 140 0.64 11.64 -5.03
C SER A 140 2.11 11.52 -4.63
N ILE A 141 2.46 10.62 -3.71
CA ILE A 141 3.83 10.45 -3.21
C ILE A 141 4.79 10.00 -4.32
N THR A 142 4.35 9.03 -5.11
CA THR A 142 5.16 8.50 -6.21
C THR A 142 5.34 9.53 -7.33
N GLN A 143 4.32 10.31 -7.67
CA GLN A 143 4.42 11.39 -8.66
C GLN A 143 5.37 12.50 -8.22
N THR A 144 5.25 12.99 -6.98
CA THR A 144 6.17 14.02 -6.44
C THR A 144 7.63 13.60 -6.53
N THR A 145 7.91 12.30 -6.37
CA THR A 145 9.28 11.77 -6.49
C THR A 145 9.76 11.76 -7.95
N ILE A 146 8.90 11.38 -8.89
CA ILE A 146 9.21 11.43 -10.33
C ILE A 146 9.51 12.87 -10.75
N ASP A 147 8.69 13.82 -10.30
CA ASP A 147 8.85 15.24 -10.63
C ASP A 147 10.14 15.82 -10.03
N ALA A 148 10.51 15.43 -8.80
CA ALA A 148 11.77 15.86 -8.17
C ALA A 148 13.01 15.32 -8.91
N ILE A 149 12.95 14.07 -9.41
CA ILE A 149 14.04 13.47 -10.20
C ILE A 149 14.14 14.15 -11.57
N SER A 150 13.00 14.41 -12.21
CA SER A 150 12.92 15.01 -13.55
C SER A 150 13.27 16.51 -13.54
N GLY A 151 12.88 17.22 -12.48
CA GLY A 151 13.16 18.65 -12.27
C GLY A 151 14.62 18.95 -11.94
N ASN A 152 15.33 18.03 -11.26
CA ASN A 152 16.77 18.17 -11.00
C ASN A 152 17.64 17.93 -12.25
N GLY A 153 17.08 17.41 -13.35
CA GLY A 153 17.80 17.21 -14.62
C GLY A 153 18.04 18.50 -15.43
N LEU A 154 17.46 19.64 -15.03
CA LEU A 154 17.54 20.92 -15.77
C LEU A 154 18.30 22.03 -15.02
N GLN A 155 18.83 21.77 -13.82
CA GLN A 155 19.68 22.72 -13.06
C GLN A 155 21.15 22.27 -13.06
N GLY A 156 21.74 22.19 -14.26
CA GLY A 156 23.13 21.77 -14.43
C GLY A 156 23.81 22.34 -15.68
N SER A 157 23.52 23.59 -16.06
CA SER A 157 24.34 24.32 -17.04
C SER A 157 23.99 25.81 -17.03
N LEU A 158 24.40 26.54 -15.99
CA LEU A 158 24.50 28.00 -16.06
C LEU A 158 25.76 28.47 -15.35
N GLY A 159 26.76 28.82 -16.16
CA GLY A 159 27.62 29.99 -15.92
C GLY A 159 28.88 29.79 -15.07
N PHE A 160 29.98 29.43 -15.70
CA PHE A 160 31.26 30.08 -15.40
C PHE A 160 31.67 30.89 -16.62
N ALA A 161 31.41 32.20 -16.54
CA ALA A 161 32.10 33.19 -17.37
C ALA A 161 33.21 33.78 -16.50
N THR A 162 34.45 33.61 -16.95
CA THR A 162 35.60 34.46 -16.63
C THR A 162 36.28 34.80 -17.93
#